data_AF-A0A1C3XGK9-F1
#
_entry.id   AF-A0A1C3XGK9-F1
#
_cell.length_a   1.000
_cell.length_b   1.000
_cell.length_c   1.000
_cell.angle_alpha   90.00
_cell.angle_beta   90.00
_cell.angle_gamma   90.00
#
_symmetry.space_group_name_H-M   'P 1'
#
loop_
_entity.id
_entity.type
_entity.pdbx_description
1 polymer ?
#
loop_
_entity_poly.entity_id
_entity_poly.type
_entity_poly.pdbx_seq_one_letter_code
_entity_poly.pdbx_strand_id
1 'polypeptide(L)'
;MTKDSILYDRNGKRVRRLDGVIADGDRLVVGMRLMDAAPASPSVVTLRDAEGDSPPAQEELDAAYQARCSRMEDAWRHPDQETTEKQARLASVDDAIEQRNRRLENAWKS
;
A
#
# COMPACT_ATOMS: atom_id res chain seq x y z
N MET A 1 24.87 -12.28 13.27
CA MET A 1 25.41 -10.91 13.37
C MET A 1 24.50 -9.96 12.61
N THR A 2 23.44 -9.47 13.25
CA THR A 2 22.48 -8.49 12.71
C THR A 2 23.09 -7.10 12.84
N LYS A 3 23.96 -6.73 11.89
CA LYS A 3 24.82 -5.53 12.03
C LYS A 3 24.11 -4.18 11.83
N ASP A 4 22.87 -4.15 11.35
CA ASP A 4 22.23 -2.88 10.91
C ASP A 4 20.81 -2.65 11.48
N SER A 5 20.49 -3.20 12.65
CA SER A 5 19.19 -2.93 13.27
C SER A 5 19.20 -1.60 14.05
N ILE A 6 18.28 -0.70 13.71
CA ILE A 6 18.12 0.59 14.38
C ILE A 6 17.18 0.41 15.58
N LEU A 7 17.64 0.85 16.77
CA LEU A 7 16.90 0.81 18.03
C LEU A 7 16.41 2.22 18.41
N TYR A 8 15.19 2.28 18.91
CA TYR A 8 14.57 3.49 19.45
C TYR A 8 14.13 3.25 20.88
N ASP A 9 14.30 4.23 21.77
CA ASP A 9 13.77 4.16 23.14
C ASP A 9 12.25 4.42 23.17
N ARG A 10 11.66 4.32 24.37
CA ARG A 10 10.24 4.59 24.61
C ARG A 10 9.82 6.02 24.21
N ASN A 11 10.75 6.97 24.19
CA ASN A 11 10.54 8.36 23.80
C ASN A 11 10.79 8.59 22.29
N GLY A 12 11.04 7.53 21.52
CA GLY A 12 11.32 7.60 20.09
C GLY A 12 12.73 8.09 19.75
N LYS A 13 13.65 8.21 20.72
CA LYS A 13 15.04 8.59 20.45
C LYS A 13 15.84 7.38 20.01
N ARG A 14 16.70 7.57 19.00
CA ARG A 14 17.60 6.51 18.53
C ARG A 14 18.66 6.22 19.59
N VAL A 15 18.76 4.96 20.00
CA VAL A 15 19.74 4.52 21.00
C VAL A 15 20.62 3.44 20.40
N ARG A 16 21.93 3.51 20.67
CA ARG A 16 22.88 2.44 20.33
C ARG A 16 23.36 1.81 21.63
N ARG A 17 22.88 0.60 21.92
CA ARG A 17 23.35 -0.18 23.08
C ARG A 17 24.55 -1.01 22.67
N LEU A 18 25.69 -0.79 23.32
CA LEU A 18 26.95 -1.50 23.05
C LEU A 18 26.87 -2.98 23.42
N ASP A 19 25.98 -3.30 24.36
CA ASP A 19 25.88 -4.61 25.00
C ASP A 19 24.98 -5.58 24.20
N GLY A 20 24.32 -5.10 23.13
CA GLY A 20 23.39 -5.89 22.32
C GLY A 20 22.07 -6.26 23.01
N VAL A 21 21.88 -5.85 24.26
CA VAL A 21 20.67 -6.10 25.05
C VAL A 21 19.65 -4.99 24.81
N ILE A 22 18.46 -5.35 24.32
CA ILE A 22 17.32 -4.45 24.12
C ILE A 22 16.57 -4.31 25.45
N ALA A 23 16.26 -3.10 25.90
CA ALA A 23 15.51 -2.92 27.15
C ALA A 23 14.00 -2.85 26.91
N ASP A 24 13.25 -3.03 27.99
CA ASP A 24 11.80 -2.97 27.95
C ASP A 24 11.28 -1.59 27.52
N GLY A 25 10.44 -1.58 26.49
CA GLY A 25 9.93 -0.37 25.83
C GLY A 25 10.78 0.16 24.68
N ASP A 26 11.93 -0.45 24.38
CA ASP A 26 12.67 -0.14 23.16
C ASP A 26 11.95 -0.73 21.93
N ARG A 27 12.01 -0.03 20.80
CA ARG A 27 11.46 -0.46 19.51
C ARG A 27 12.59 -0.77 18.54
N LEU A 28 12.57 -1.98 17.98
CA LEU A 28 13.53 -2.43 16.97
C LEU A 28 12.90 -2.30 15.58
N VAL A 29 13.56 -1.58 14.67
CA VAL A 29 13.14 -1.51 13.27
C VAL A 29 14.05 -2.40 12.44
N VAL A 30 13.46 -3.42 11.80
CA VAL A 30 14.15 -4.33 10.89
C VAL A 30 13.53 -4.20 9.50
N GLY A 31 14.32 -3.78 8.52
CA GLY A 31 13.90 -3.79 7.13
C GLY A 31 13.83 -5.22 6.61
N MET A 32 12.65 -5.69 6.23
CA MET A 32 12.46 -7.00 5.62
C MET A 32 12.52 -6.86 4.10
N ARG A 33 13.44 -7.57 3.45
CA ARG A 33 13.48 -7.65 1.99
C ARG A 33 12.46 -8.70 1.53
N LEU A 34 11.48 -8.30 0.74
CA LEU A 34 10.57 -9.21 0.04
C LEU A 34 11.28 -9.79 -1.18
N MET A 35 11.22 -11.12 -1.38
CA MET A 35 12.06 -11.86 -2.35
C MET A 35 11.87 -11.43 -3.82
N ASP A 36 10.77 -10.75 -4.17
CA ASP A 36 10.44 -10.41 -5.56
C ASP A 36 10.47 -8.91 -5.88
N ALA A 37 10.81 -8.07 -4.90
CA ALA A 37 11.06 -6.66 -5.18
C ALA A 37 12.47 -6.56 -5.78
N ALA A 38 12.57 -6.04 -7.01
CA ALA A 38 13.83 -5.52 -7.58
C ALA A 38 14.59 -4.72 -6.50
N PRO A 39 15.94 -4.65 -6.53
CA PRO A 39 16.70 -3.93 -5.52
C PRO A 39 16.36 -2.44 -5.57
N ALA A 40 15.27 -2.05 -4.91
CA ALA A 40 15.07 -0.72 -4.43
C ALA A 40 16.24 -0.53 -3.47
N SER A 41 17.24 0.21 -3.93
CA SER A 41 18.23 0.85 -3.07
C SER A 41 17.50 1.25 -1.79
N PRO A 42 17.96 0.82 -0.60
CA PRO A 42 17.36 1.34 0.62
C PRO A 42 17.55 2.85 0.53
N SER A 43 16.48 3.58 0.24
CA SER A 43 16.44 5.01 0.44
C SER A 43 16.60 5.17 1.93
N VAL A 44 17.86 5.31 2.34
CA VAL A 44 18.23 5.79 3.65
C VAL A 44 17.60 7.17 3.70
N VAL A 45 16.40 7.25 4.26
CA VAL A 45 15.84 8.50 4.75
C VAL A 45 16.76 8.91 5.88
N THR A 46 17.83 9.60 5.53
CA THR A 46 18.68 10.27 6.51
C THR A 46 17.80 11.30 7.19
N LEU A 47 17.59 11.14 8.50
CA LEU A 47 16.95 12.11 9.42
C LEU A 47 17.64 13.50 9.45
N ARG A 48 18.45 13.83 8.45
CA ARG A 48 19.03 15.16 8.26
C ARG A 48 18.07 16.12 7.54
N ASP A 49 16.98 15.61 6.96
CA ASP A 49 15.91 16.44 6.40
C ASP A 49 14.81 16.78 7.42
N ALA A 50 14.86 16.19 8.62
CA ALA A 50 13.85 16.36 9.66
C ALA A 50 14.02 17.63 10.53
N GLU A 51 15.03 18.48 10.26
CA GLU A 51 15.12 19.80 10.92
C GLU A 51 14.19 20.85 10.27
N GLY A 52 13.50 20.50 9.17
CA GLY A 52 12.52 21.37 8.50
C GLY A 52 11.05 20.91 8.56
N ASP A 53 10.78 19.65 8.93
CA ASP A 53 9.41 19.10 8.95
C ASP A 53 8.73 19.39 10.30
N SER A 54 8.22 20.63 10.43
CA SER A 54 7.05 20.82 11.29
C SER A 54 5.94 19.86 10.83
N PRO A 55 5.15 19.28 11.76
CA PRO A 55 3.95 18.55 11.33
C PRO A 55 3.14 19.46 10.41
N PRO A 56 2.68 18.96 9.24
CA PRO A 56 1.94 19.78 8.28
C PRO A 56 0.81 20.48 9.00
N ALA A 57 0.59 21.75 8.65
CA ALA A 57 -0.46 22.52 9.28
C ALA A 57 -1.81 21.81 9.06
N GLN A 58 -2.73 21.93 10.01
CA GLN A 58 -4.00 21.21 9.92
C GLN A 58 -4.77 21.55 8.63
N GLU A 59 -4.62 22.78 8.14
CA GLU A 59 -5.14 23.23 6.84
C GLU A 59 -4.53 22.48 5.65
N GLU A 60 -3.24 22.12 5.70
CA GLU A 60 -2.57 21.35 4.64
C GLU A 60 -3.06 19.90 4.62
N LEU A 61 -3.31 19.32 5.80
CA LEU A 61 -3.91 18.00 5.93
C LEU A 61 -5.34 17.97 5.39
N ASP A 62 -6.14 18.99 5.71
CA ASP A 62 -7.50 19.12 5.19
C ASP A 62 -7.51 19.32 3.68
N ALA A 63 -6.60 20.13 3.14
CA ALA A 63 -6.45 20.32 1.70
C ALA A 63 -6.01 19.02 0.99
N ALA A 64 -5.07 18.27 1.57
CA ALA A 64 -4.65 16.98 1.04
C ALA A 64 -5.78 15.95 1.07
N TYR A 65 -6.59 15.94 2.12
CA TYR A 65 -7.78 15.09 2.24
C TYR A 65 -8.81 15.45 1.16
N GLN A 66 -9.16 16.72 1.01
CA GLN A 66 -10.09 17.18 -0.02
C GLN A 66 -9.58 16.84 -1.42
N ALA A 67 -8.30 17.09 -1.72
CA ALA A 67 -7.70 16.76 -3.00
C ALA A 67 -7.69 15.25 -3.30
N ARG A 68 -7.63 14.40 -2.27
CA ARG A 68 -7.78 12.95 -2.41
C ARG A 68 -9.23 12.57 -2.69
N CYS A 69 -10.19 13.16 -1.96
CA CYS A 69 -11.61 12.93 -2.19
C CYS A 69 -12.02 13.34 -3.61
N SER A 70 -11.63 14.53 -4.07
CA SER A 70 -11.93 14.99 -5.44
C SER A 70 -11.34 14.07 -6.51
N ARG A 71 -10.07 13.63 -6.35
CA ARG A 71 -9.45 12.67 -7.28
C ARG A 71 -10.21 11.35 -7.35
N MET A 72 -10.71 10.88 -6.20
CA MET A 72 -11.50 9.66 -6.15
C MET A 72 -12.84 9.87 -6.84
N GLU A 73 -13.56 10.95 -6.54
CA GLU A 73 -14.82 11.28 -7.22
C GLU A 73 -14.66 11.44 -8.73
N ASP A 74 -13.59 12.09 -9.19
CA ASP A 74 -13.28 12.25 -10.61
C ASP A 74 -13.00 10.89 -11.27
N ALA A 75 -12.26 10.00 -10.62
CA ALA A 75 -12.01 8.65 -11.13
C ALA A 75 -13.30 7.82 -11.26
N TRP A 76 -14.29 8.05 -10.39
CA TRP A 76 -15.61 7.41 -10.50
C TRP A 76 -16.48 8.01 -11.61
N ARG A 77 -16.41 9.33 -11.82
CA ARG A 77 -17.17 10.02 -12.89
C ARG A 77 -16.55 9.79 -14.27
N HIS A 78 -15.23 9.63 -14.31
CA HIS A 78 -14.44 9.46 -15.52
C HIS A 78 -13.57 8.20 -15.38
N PRO A 79 -14.18 7.01 -15.38
CA PRO A 79 -13.41 5.77 -15.39
C PRO A 79 -12.53 5.76 -16.63
N ASP A 80 -11.28 5.33 -16.45
CA ASP A 80 -10.36 5.20 -17.59
C ASP A 80 -10.88 4.14 -18.59
N GLN A 81 -10.36 4.21 -19.82
CA GLN A 81 -10.78 3.29 -20.87
C GLN A 81 -10.45 1.83 -20.52
N GLU A 82 -9.35 1.60 -19.81
CA GLU A 82 -8.94 0.25 -19.38
C GLU A 82 -9.96 -0.37 -18.42
N THR A 83 -10.45 0.38 -17.43
CA THR A 83 -11.44 -0.11 -16.48
C THR A 83 -12.81 -0.31 -17.15
N THR A 84 -13.17 0.51 -18.12
CA THR A 84 -14.37 0.33 -18.96
C THR A 84 -14.29 -0.93 -19.82
N GLU A 85 -13.17 -1.17 -20.51
CA GLU A 85 -12.96 -2.38 -21.30
C GLU A 85 -12.95 -3.64 -20.45
N LYS A 86 -12.32 -3.59 -19.27
CA LYS A 86 -12.31 -4.71 -18.33
C LYS A 86 -13.73 -5.06 -17.87
N GLN A 87 -14.56 -4.07 -17.57
CA GLN A 87 -15.98 -4.30 -17.24
C GLN A 87 -16.74 -4.93 -18.40
N ALA A 88 -16.55 -4.45 -19.62
CA ALA A 88 -17.18 -5.05 -20.81
C ALA A 88 -16.76 -6.51 -21.03
N ARG A 89 -15.47 -6.83 -20.82
CA ARG A 89 -14.96 -8.21 -20.91
C ARG A 89 -15.58 -9.12 -19.84
N LEU A 90 -15.73 -8.64 -18.61
CA LEU A 90 -16.38 -9.40 -17.54
C LEU A 90 -17.85 -9.69 -17.86
N ALA A 91 -18.59 -8.69 -18.34
CA ALA A 91 -19.98 -8.88 -18.78
C ALA A 91 -20.09 -9.93 -19.91
N SER A 92 -19.17 -9.91 -20.88
CA SER A 92 -19.13 -10.92 -21.95
C SER A 92 -18.83 -12.33 -21.43
N VAL A 93 -18.07 -12.48 -20.35
CA VAL A 93 -17.79 -13.78 -19.74
C VAL A 93 -19.04 -14.30 -19.03
N ASP A 94 -19.76 -13.46 -18.31
CA ASP A 94 -21.00 -13.83 -17.63
C ASP A 94 -22.07 -14.29 -18.65
N ASP A 95 -22.22 -13.58 -19.77
CA ASP A 95 -23.11 -13.99 -20.87
C ASP A 95 -22.72 -15.37 -21.44
N ALA A 96 -21.43 -15.63 -21.61
CA ALA A 96 -20.94 -16.92 -22.11
C ALA A 96 -21.23 -18.06 -21.11
N ILE A 97 -21.10 -17.79 -19.81
CA ILE A 97 -21.43 -18.75 -18.74
C ILE A 97 -22.94 -19.04 -18.74
N GLU A 98 -23.78 -18.02 -18.86
CA GLU A 98 -25.23 -18.21 -18.96
C GLU A 98 -25.62 -19.05 -20.17
N GLN A 99 -25.06 -18.74 -21.35
CA GLN A 99 -25.34 -19.51 -22.56
C GLN A 99 -24.93 -20.97 -22.40
N ARG A 100 -23.77 -21.23 -21.79
CA ARG A 100 -23.33 -22.59 -21.45
C ARG A 100 -24.32 -23.28 -20.53
N ASN A 101 -24.74 -22.61 -19.45
CA ASN A 101 -25.66 -23.18 -18.46
C ASN A 101 -27.02 -23.51 -19.09
N ARG A 102 -27.56 -22.64 -19.96
CA ARG A 102 -28.80 -22.92 -20.71
C ARG A 102 -28.67 -24.16 -21.60
N ARG A 103 -27.55 -24.31 -22.31
CA ARG A 103 -27.30 -25.50 -23.15
C ARG A 103 -27.25 -26.77 -22.32
N LEU A 104 -26.59 -26.71 -21.16
CA LEU A 104 -26.55 -27.84 -20.22
C LEU A 104 -27.96 -28.17 -19.73
N GLU A 105 -28.71 -27.20 -19.21
CA GLU A 105 -30.09 -27.43 -18.74
C GLU A 105 -30.99 -28.06 -19.80
N ASN A 106 -30.91 -27.59 -21.05
CA ASN A 106 -31.69 -28.16 -22.14
C ASN A 106 -31.26 -29.60 -22.47
N ALA A 107 -29.95 -29.90 -22.41
CA ALA A 107 -29.44 -31.26 -22.62
C ALA A 107 -29.87 -32.23 -21.51
N TRP A 108 -30.07 -31.76 -20.29
CA TRP A 108 -30.55 -32.57 -19.16
C TRP A 108 -32.07 -32.75 -19.13
N LYS A 109 -32.83 -31.88 -19.81
CA LYS A 109 -34.30 -31.96 -19.94
C LYS A 109 -34.76 -32.79 -21.14
N SER A 110 -33.85 -33.13 -22.07
CA SER A 110 -34.06 -34.05 -23.19
C SER A 110 -33.71 -35.48 -22.81
#